data_AF-A0AAV1J6U2-F1
#
_entry.id   AF-A0AAV1J6U2-F1
#
_cell.length_a   1.000
_cell.length_b   1.000
_cell.length_c   1.000
_cell.angle_alpha   90.00
_cell.angle_beta   90.00
_cell.angle_gamma   90.00
#
_symmetry.space_group_name_H-M   'P 1'
#
loop_
_entity.id
_entity.type
_entity.pdbx_description
1 polymer ?
#
loop_
_entity_poly.entity_id
_entity_poly.type
_entity_poly.pdbx_seq_one_letter_code
_entity_poly.pdbx_strand_id
1 'polypeptide(L)'
;MVLLRLLNPELYYSDGLNNTNVAIHYFVSGLMVVTSAIGFLNSLLVMNRSASQNTGRNITIWLLLDSLFETSRVIYVFLCEIILRGKGPLQFYELLISIIQYLLDSFLYCQMILRH
;
A
#
# COMPACT_ATOMS: atom_id res chain seq x y z
N MET A 1 -4.93 5.80 5.28
CA MET A 1 -4.62 4.81 6.32
C MET A 1 -3.26 5.11 6.96
N VAL A 2 -2.17 5.18 6.17
CA VAL A 2 -0.80 5.49 6.65
C VAL A 2 -0.68 6.73 7.54
N LEU A 3 -1.35 7.82 7.15
CA LEU A 3 -1.34 9.09 7.89
C LEU A 3 -1.98 8.98 9.29
N LEU A 4 -3.01 8.14 9.42
CA LEU A 4 -3.75 7.94 10.66
C LEU A 4 -2.93 7.10 11.65
N ARG A 5 -2.14 6.16 11.11
CA ARG A 5 -1.15 5.37 11.85
C ARG A 5 0.01 6.22 12.36
N LEU A 6 0.46 7.17 11.55
CA LEU A 6 1.53 8.11 11.89
C LEU A 6 1.12 9.09 13.00
N LEU A 7 -0.15 9.51 13.00
CA LEU A 7 -0.70 10.47 13.96
C LEU A 7 -1.12 9.82 15.28
N ASN A 8 -1.70 8.62 15.25
CA ASN A 8 -2.23 7.93 16.44
C ASN A 8 -1.79 6.46 16.48
N PRO A 9 -0.52 6.17 16.81
CA PRO A 9 0.01 4.81 16.84
C PRO A 9 -0.65 3.93 17.92
N GLU A 10 -1.12 4.51 19.03
CA GLU A 10 -1.75 3.78 20.15
C GLU A 10 -3.03 3.03 19.75
N LEU A 11 -3.69 3.43 18.65
CA LEU A 11 -4.88 2.75 18.15
C LEU A 11 -4.55 1.44 17.41
N TYR A 12 -3.30 1.28 17.00
CA TYR A 12 -2.83 0.17 16.16
C TYR A 12 -2.00 -0.86 16.94
N TYR A 13 -1.42 -0.46 18.07
CA TYR A 13 -0.57 -1.31 18.92
C TYR A 13 -1.19 -1.51 20.30
N SER A 14 -1.23 -2.76 20.78
CA SER A 14 -1.82 -3.08 22.09
C SER A 14 -0.87 -2.77 23.26
N ASP A 15 0.44 -2.85 23.01
CA ASP A 15 1.47 -2.48 23.98
C ASP A 15 2.03 -1.11 23.58
N GLY A 16 2.30 -0.25 24.56
CA GLY A 16 2.97 1.03 24.32
C GLY A 16 4.29 0.79 23.57
N LEU A 17 4.50 1.54 22.49
CA LEU A 17 5.72 1.42 21.70
C LEU A 17 6.91 1.92 22.55
N ASN A 18 7.83 1.02 22.91
CA ASN A 18 9.12 1.40 23.48
C ASN A 18 9.98 2.15 22.45
N ASN A 19 10.96 2.96 22.89
CA ASN A 19 11.79 3.82 22.03
C ASN A 19 12.28 3.17 20.72
N THR A 20 12.74 1.92 20.76
CA THR A 20 13.20 1.19 19.55
C THR A 20 12.04 0.83 18.61
N ASN A 21 10.89 0.45 19.15
CA ASN A 21 9.69 0.11 18.40
C ASN A 21 9.05 1.36 17.77
N VAL A 22 9.14 2.51 18.45
CA VAL A 22 8.74 3.82 17.92
C VAL A 22 9.58 4.19 16.70
N ALA A 23 10.90 4.02 16.78
CA ALA A 23 11.80 4.30 15.66
C ALA A 23 11.49 3.40 14.43
N ILE A 24 11.27 2.10 14.66
CA ILE A 24 10.87 1.15 13.61
C ILE A 24 9.51 1.56 13.02
N HIS A 25 8.53 1.91 13.86
CA HIS A 25 7.21 2.35 13.41
C HIS A 25 7.29 3.57 12.48
N TYR A 26 8.02 4.61 12.88
CA TYR A 26 8.16 5.83 12.06
C TYR A 26 8.96 5.59 10.79
N PHE A 27 10.03 4.79 10.85
CA PHE A 27 10.81 4.44 9.66
C PHE A 27 9.96 3.70 8.62
N VAL A 28 9.24 2.68 9.08
CA VAL A 28 8.41 1.83 8.23
C VAL A 28 7.19 2.62 7.69
N SER A 29 6.56 3.45 8.53
CA SER A 29 5.44 4.31 8.09
C SER A 29 5.88 5.43 7.15
N GLY A 30 7.06 6.02 7.36
CA GLY A 30 7.64 7.01 6.46
C GLY A 30 7.94 6.44 5.08
N LEU A 31 8.53 5.25 5.02
CA LEU A 31 8.74 4.52 3.75
C LEU A 31 7.43 4.30 3.00
N MET A 32 6.35 3.96 3.72
CA MET A 32 5.04 3.73 3.12
C MET A 32 4.41 5.00 2.52
N VAL A 33 4.63 6.17 3.15
CA VAL A 33 4.21 7.45 2.57
C VAL A 33 4.97 7.73 1.27
N VAL A 34 6.29 7.50 1.27
CA VAL A 34 7.13 7.71 0.08
C VAL A 34 6.71 6.78 -1.06
N THR A 35 6.51 5.48 -0.79
CA THR A 35 6.07 4.54 -1.83
C THR A 35 4.69 4.90 -2.38
N SER A 36 3.75 5.32 -1.52
CA SER A 36 2.43 5.80 -1.96
C SER A 36 2.52 7.05 -2.84
N ALA A 37 3.42 7.99 -2.52
CA ALA A 37 3.66 9.18 -3.34
C ALA A 37 4.24 8.82 -4.72
N ILE A 38 5.17 7.87 -4.78
CA ILE A 38 5.74 7.37 -6.05
C ILE A 38 4.66 6.69 -6.89
N GLY A 39 3.83 5.83 -6.27
CA GLY A 39 2.71 5.17 -6.95
C GLY A 39 1.70 6.17 -7.52
N PHE A 40 1.35 7.21 -6.74
CA PHE A 40 0.46 8.28 -7.20
C PHE A 40 1.03 9.06 -8.39
N LEU A 41 2.31 9.46 -8.32
CA LEU A 41 2.99 10.13 -9.42
C LEU A 41 3.04 9.26 -10.69
N ASN A 42 3.29 7.96 -10.54
CA ASN A 42 3.30 7.01 -11.65
C ASN A 42 1.91 6.91 -12.32
N SER A 43 0.85 6.82 -11.53
CA SER A 43 -0.53 6.79 -12.06
C SER A 43 -0.93 8.09 -12.73
N LEU A 44 -0.52 9.25 -12.22
CA LEU A 44 -0.73 10.54 -12.88
C LEU A 44 -0.01 10.62 -14.23
N LEU A 45 1.24 10.15 -14.30
CA LEU A 45 2.02 10.13 -15.54
C LEU A 45 1.39 9.21 -16.59
N VAL A 46 0.81 8.10 -16.17
CA VAL A 46 0.12 7.17 -17.07
C VAL A 46 -1.24 7.71 -17.52
N MET A 47 -2.03 8.35 -16.64
CA MET A 47 -3.30 8.99 -17.00
C MET A 47 -3.12 10.20 -17.92
N ASN A 48 -2.05 10.98 -17.76
CA ASN A 48 -1.78 12.16 -18.58
C ASN A 48 -1.20 11.81 -19.97
N ARG A 49 -0.83 10.54 -20.21
CA ARG A 49 -0.45 10.06 -21.54
C ARG A 49 -1.70 9.71 -22.33
N SER A 50 -1.84 10.33 -23.50
CA SER A 50 -2.95 10.08 -24.43
C SER A 50 -3.05 8.60 -24.80
N ALA A 51 -4.27 8.05 -24.70
CA ALA A 51 -4.62 6.66 -24.99
C ALA A 51 -4.16 6.14 -26.38
N SER A 52 -3.79 7.03 -27.30
CA SER A 52 -3.27 6.71 -28.64
C SER A 52 -1.80 6.26 -28.68
N GLN A 53 -1.01 6.50 -27.63
CA GLN A 53 0.39 6.05 -27.53
C GLN A 53 0.60 4.88 -26.55
N ASN A 54 -0.48 4.30 -26.02
CA ASN A 54 -0.42 3.14 -25.12
C ASN A 54 -0.10 1.86 -25.89
N THR A 55 1.16 1.71 -26.30
CA THR A 55 1.73 0.41 -26.68
C THR A 55 1.73 -0.53 -25.46
N GLY A 56 1.34 -1.81 -25.66
CA GLY A 56 1.14 -2.80 -24.60
C GLY A 56 2.29 -2.92 -23.58
N ARG A 57 3.54 -2.67 -23.99
CA ARG A 57 4.73 -2.66 -23.10
C ARG A 57 4.62 -1.66 -21.93
N ASN A 58 4.00 -0.49 -22.14
CA ASN A 58 3.84 0.53 -21.10
C ASN A 58 2.74 0.16 -20.10
N ILE A 59 1.69 -0.53 -20.58
CA ILE A 59 0.64 -1.08 -19.71
C ILE A 59 1.24 -2.17 -18.83
N THR A 60 2.08 -3.06 -19.37
CA THR A 60 2.76 -4.11 -18.59
C THR A 60 3.67 -3.53 -17.51
N ILE A 61 4.43 -2.46 -17.82
CA ILE A 61 5.29 -1.79 -16.83
C ILE A 61 4.46 -1.13 -15.73
N TRP A 62 3.34 -0.49 -16.09
CA TRP A 62 2.44 0.11 -15.11
C TRP A 62 1.83 -0.96 -14.18
N LEU A 63 1.30 -2.05 -14.74
CA LEU A 63 0.80 -3.19 -13.96
C LEU A 63 1.87 -3.80 -13.05
N LEU A 64 3.11 -3.92 -13.53
CA LEU A 64 4.21 -4.45 -12.75
C LEU A 64 4.57 -3.52 -11.57
N LEU A 65 4.62 -2.21 -11.80
CA LEU A 65 4.85 -1.23 -10.73
C LEU A 65 3.72 -1.26 -9.69
N ASP A 66 2.48 -1.34 -10.14
CA ASP A 66 1.32 -1.38 -9.26
C ASP A 66 1.31 -2.66 -8.39
N SER A 67 1.65 -3.81 -8.99
CA SER A 67 1.84 -5.07 -8.24
C SER A 67 2.99 -5.02 -7.23
N LEU A 68 4.05 -4.26 -7.53
CA LEU A 68 5.19 -4.08 -6.64
C LEU A 68 4.85 -3.18 -5.45
N PHE A 69 3.98 -2.18 -5.66
CA PHE A 69 3.44 -1.37 -4.57
C PHE A 69 2.51 -2.18 -3.66
N GLU A 70 1.63 -3.01 -4.23
CA GLU A 70 0.74 -3.87 -3.45
C GLU A 70 1.50 -4.90 -2.62
N THR A 71 2.52 -5.54 -3.18
CA THR A 71 3.38 -6.47 -2.42
C THR A 71 4.15 -5.76 -1.31
N SER A 72 4.63 -4.53 -1.54
CA SER A 72 5.28 -3.72 -0.49
C SER A 72 4.33 -3.39 0.67
N ARG A 73 3.04 -3.17 0.38
CA ARG A 73 2.00 -2.91 1.37
C ARG A 73 1.70 -4.14 2.24
N VAL A 74 1.65 -5.33 1.64
CA VAL A 74 1.48 -6.59 2.38
C VAL A 74 2.65 -6.83 3.33
N ILE A 75 3.88 -6.64 2.87
CA ILE A 75 5.10 -6.77 3.70
C ILE A 75 5.06 -5.77 4.87
N TYR A 76 4.62 -4.54 4.61
CA TYR A 76 4.47 -3.52 5.65
C TYR A 76 3.51 -3.96 6.77
N VAL A 77 2.31 -4.42 6.40
CA VAL A 77 1.30 -4.88 7.36
C VAL A 77 1.86 -6.05 8.19
N PHE A 78 2.54 -6.98 7.54
CA PHE A 78 3.17 -8.15 8.18
C PHE A 78 4.30 -7.77 9.16
N LEU A 79 5.19 -6.84 8.77
CA LEU A 79 6.23 -6.32 9.65
C LEU A 79 5.62 -5.68 10.90
N CYS A 80 4.55 -4.91 10.73
CA CYS A 80 3.89 -4.28 11.88
C CYS A 80 3.12 -5.26 12.76
N GLU A 81 2.59 -6.36 12.22
CA GLU A 81 1.93 -7.38 13.02
C GLU A 81 2.93 -8.22 13.82
N ILE A 82 4.03 -8.67 13.19
CA ILE A 82 5.02 -9.56 13.81
C ILE A 82 6.00 -8.81 14.71
N ILE A 83 6.58 -7.70 14.22
CA ILE A 83 7.63 -6.99 14.95
C ILE A 83 7.03 -6.10 16.03
N LEU A 84 5.93 -5.40 15.72
CA LEU A 84 5.33 -4.42 16.62
C LEU A 84 4.12 -4.96 17.40
N ARG A 85 3.80 -6.26 17.26
CA ARG A 85 2.67 -6.92 17.95
C ARG A 85 1.37 -6.12 17.81
N GLY A 86 1.07 -5.65 16.60
CA GLY A 86 -0.13 -4.86 16.30
C GLY A 86 -1.42 -5.65 16.50
N LYS A 87 -1.92 -5.74 17.73
CA LYS A 87 -3.25 -6.29 18.07
C LYS A 87 -4.29 -5.20 18.33
N GLY A 88 -4.03 -3.97 17.89
CA GLY A 88 -4.98 -2.87 18.06
C GLY A 88 -6.27 -3.09 17.25
N PRO A 89 -7.41 -2.54 17.69
CA PRO A 89 -8.69 -2.70 17.00
C PRO A 89 -8.67 -2.10 15.58
N LEU A 90 -7.92 -1.02 15.37
CA LEU A 90 -7.80 -0.35 14.07
C LEU A 90 -6.90 -1.12 13.08
N GLN A 91 -6.04 -2.01 13.58
CA GLN A 91 -5.23 -2.90 12.73
C GLN A 91 -6.12 -3.86 11.94
N PHE A 92 -7.15 -4.41 12.58
CA PHE A 92 -8.09 -5.33 11.93
C PHE A 92 -8.86 -4.64 10.81
N TYR A 93 -9.32 -3.41 11.03
CA TYR A 93 -9.98 -2.62 10.00
C TYR A 93 -9.05 -2.26 8.84
N GLU A 94 -7.79 -1.90 9.12
CA GLU A 94 -6.79 -1.62 8.09
C GLU A 94 -6.53 -2.86 7.22
N LEU A 95 -6.47 -4.05 7.84
CA LEU A 95 -6.30 -5.32 7.14
C LEU A 95 -7.52 -5.67 6.27
N LEU A 96 -8.73 -5.51 6.82
CA LEU A 96 -9.98 -5.74 6.09
C LEU A 96 -10.09 -4.84 4.86
N ILE A 97 -9.82 -3.54 5.02
CA ILE A 97 -9.85 -2.57 3.93
C ILE A 97 -8.78 -2.90 2.89
N SER A 98 -7.60 -3.33 3.35
CA SER A 98 -6.52 -3.72 2.44
C SER A 98 -6.87 -4.93 1.58
N ILE A 99 -7.54 -5.93 2.16
CA ILE A 99 -8.06 -7.11 1.43
C ILE A 99 -9.11 -6.68 0.39
N ILE A 100 -10.05 -5.82 0.77
CA ILE A 100 -11.09 -5.34 -0.14
C ILE A 100 -10.47 -4.59 -1.32
N GLN A 101 -9.51 -3.70 -1.05
CA GLN A 101 -8.77 -2.99 -2.10
C GLN A 101 -8.05 -3.96 -3.04
N TYR A 102 -7.31 -4.92 -2.47
CA TYR A 102 -6.60 -5.93 -3.26
C TYR A 102 -7.53 -6.74 -4.17
N LEU A 103 -8.72 -7.11 -3.66
CA LEU A 103 -9.72 -7.83 -4.43
C LEU A 103 -10.31 -6.99 -5.57
N LEU A 104 -10.56 -5.70 -5.31
CA LEU A 104 -11.09 -4.75 -6.28
C LEU A 104 -10.07 -4.48 -7.40
N ASP A 105 -8.81 -4.28 -7.05
CA ASP A 105 -7.72 -4.06 -8.01
C ASP A 105 -7.48 -5.32 -8.85
N SER A 106 -7.48 -6.50 -8.23
CA SER A 106 -7.42 -7.79 -8.94
C SER A 106 -8.56 -7.95 -9.95
N PHE A 107 -9.77 -7.54 -9.58
CA PHE A 107 -10.93 -7.56 -10.48
C PHE A 107 -10.76 -6.60 -11.66
N LEU A 108 -10.30 -5.36 -11.40
CA LEU A 108 -10.01 -4.37 -12.43
C LEU A 108 -8.93 -4.85 -13.41
N TYR A 109 -7.86 -5.49 -12.91
CA TYR A 109 -6.82 -6.07 -13.75
C TYR A 109 -7.36 -7.19 -14.64
N CYS A 110 -8.17 -8.10 -14.08
CA CYS A 110 -8.83 -9.14 -14.86
C CYS A 110 -9.68 -8.56 -16.00
N GLN A 111 -10.43 -7.48 -15.74
CA GLN A 111 -11.20 -6.80 -16.79
C GLN A 111 -10.34 -6.10 -17.84
N MET A 112 -9.22 -5.49 -17.44
CA MET A 112 -8.28 -4.87 -18.39
C MET A 112 -7.62 -5.91 -19.30
N ILE A 113 -7.25 -7.07 -18.76
CA ILE A 113 -6.67 -8.18 -19.53
C ILE A 113 -7.71 -8.80 -20.46
N LEU A 114 -8.96 -8.99 -20.01
CA LEU A 114 -10.03 -9.57 -20.83
C LEU A 114 -10.56 -8.64 -21.94
N ARG A 115 -10.35 -7.33 -21.84
CA ARG A 115 -10.72 -6.34 -22.87
C ARG A 115 -9.66 -6.17 -23.96
N HIS A 116 -8.47 -6.74 -23.79
CA HIS A 116 -7.38 -6.75 -24.76
C HIS A 116 -7.22 -8.12 -25.41
#